data_AF-A0A1F8TIY7-F1
#
_entry.id   AF-A0A1F8TIY7-F1
#
_cell.length_a   1.000
_cell.length_b   1.000
_cell.length_c   1.000
_cell.angle_alpha   90.00
_cell.angle_beta   90.00
_cell.angle_gamma   90.00
#
_symmetry.space_group_name_H-M   'P 1'
#
loop_
_entity.id
_entity.type
_entity.pdbx_description
1 polymer ?
#
loop_
_entity_poly.entity_id
_entity_poly.type
_entity_poly.pdbx_seq_one_letter_code
_entity_poly.pdbx_strand_id
1 'polypeptide(L)'
;MDYQEYQNRINRGTQMFEAGDYQTALETFISLVNSDISDVDKSRMCINVDVVYEKMTNVQQALQWYTRAVQFEKPHCRFEAQEYLAVYLKEIERPRDSLRIYESLLASPHLIEEDKVRLRQKIDELTKELNKPVYRRPGT
;
A
#
# COMPACT_ATOMS: atom_id res chain seq x y z
N MET A 1 -23.73 3.22 -6.77
CA MET A 1 -23.83 3.77 -5.40
C MET A 1 -23.80 5.29 -5.44
N ASP A 2 -24.56 5.99 -4.60
CA ASP A 2 -24.43 7.46 -4.49
C ASP A 2 -23.24 7.87 -3.61
N TYR A 3 -22.79 9.13 -3.76
CA TYR A 3 -21.61 9.61 -3.06
C TYR A 3 -21.79 9.68 -1.53
N GLN A 4 -22.99 10.00 -1.05
CA GLN A 4 -23.23 10.11 0.40
C GLN A 4 -23.23 8.73 1.05
N GLU A 5 -23.86 7.75 0.41
CA GLU A 5 -23.84 6.36 0.83
C GLU A 5 -22.41 5.82 0.88
N TYR A 6 -21.62 6.07 -0.16
CA TYR A 6 -20.21 5.70 -0.22
C TYR A 6 -19.41 6.29 0.95
N GLN A 7 -19.51 7.60 1.17
CA GLN A 7 -18.81 8.28 2.26
C GLN A 7 -19.25 7.77 3.63
N ASN A 8 -20.54 7.54 3.84
CA ASN A 8 -21.06 7.00 5.10
C ASN A 8 -20.50 5.61 5.39
N ARG A 9 -20.39 4.75 4.36
CA ARG A 9 -19.81 3.41 4.51
C ARG A 9 -18.32 3.46 4.81
N ILE A 10 -17.56 4.34 4.14
CA ILE A 10 -16.14 4.55 4.46
C ILE A 10 -16.00 5.01 5.91
N ASN A 11 -16.71 6.06 6.30
CA ASN A 11 -16.62 6.62 7.65
C ASN A 11 -16.95 5.56 8.72
N ARG A 12 -17.98 4.74 8.47
CA ARG A 12 -18.31 3.62 9.35
C ARG A 12 -17.16 2.60 9.42
N GLY A 13 -16.60 2.18 8.29
CA GLY A 13 -15.48 1.24 8.25
C GLY A 13 -14.27 1.77 9.03
N THR A 14 -13.93 3.04 8.85
CA THR A 14 -12.84 3.71 9.58
C THR A 14 -13.11 3.77 11.08
N GLN A 15 -14.33 4.13 11.50
CA GLN A 15 -14.70 4.13 12.92
C GLN A 15 -14.56 2.74 13.56
N MET A 16 -14.96 1.68 12.85
CA MET A 16 -14.82 0.30 13.35
C MET A 16 -13.34 -0.10 13.45
N PHE A 17 -12.53 0.28 12.47
CA PHE A 17 -11.07 0.07 12.52
C PHE A 17 -10.43 0.80 13.71
N GLU A 18 -10.78 2.06 13.94
CA GLU A 18 -10.29 2.85 15.07
C GLU A 18 -10.75 2.28 16.43
N ALA A 19 -11.94 1.68 16.47
CA ALA A 19 -12.45 0.98 17.64
C ALA A 19 -11.81 -0.41 17.87
N GLY A 20 -10.94 -0.87 16.96
CA GLY A 20 -10.32 -2.19 17.01
C GLY A 20 -11.22 -3.34 16.54
N ASP A 21 -12.42 -3.05 16.03
CA ASP A 21 -13.30 -4.02 15.40
C ASP A 21 -12.88 -4.25 13.94
N TYR A 22 -11.76 -4.95 13.79
CA TYR A 22 -11.16 -5.23 12.50
C TYR A 22 -12.05 -6.10 11.60
N GLN A 23 -12.86 -6.99 12.17
CA GLN A 23 -13.73 -7.85 11.38
C GLN A 23 -14.84 -7.05 10.69
N THR A 24 -15.52 -6.17 11.42
CA THR A 24 -16.56 -5.31 10.84
C THR A 24 -15.97 -4.29 9.86
N ALA A 25 -14.75 -3.78 10.13
CA ALA A 25 -14.04 -2.91 9.20
C ALA A 25 -13.74 -3.64 7.87
N LEU A 26 -13.20 -4.87 7.92
CA LEU A 26 -12.95 -5.70 6.74
C LEU A 26 -14.23 -5.93 5.94
N GLU A 27 -15.31 -6.35 6.59
CA GLU A 27 -16.60 -6.59 5.92
C GLU A 27 -17.12 -5.32 5.21
N THR A 28 -16.97 -4.17 5.85
CA THR A 28 -17.38 -2.88 5.29
C THR A 28 -16.56 -2.50 4.06
N PHE A 29 -15.23 -2.60 4.13
CA PHE A 29 -14.38 -2.24 2.99
C PHE A 29 -14.44 -3.27 1.86
N ILE A 30 -14.45 -4.57 2.16
CA ILE A 30 -14.56 -5.63 1.15
C ILE A 30 -15.90 -5.53 0.41
N SER A 31 -16.99 -5.22 1.11
CA SER A 31 -18.29 -5.01 0.46
C SER A 31 -18.31 -3.76 -0.42
N LEU A 32 -17.46 -2.75 -0.18
CA LEU A 32 -17.26 -1.62 -1.09
C LEU A 32 -16.42 -2.03 -2.31
N VAL A 33 -15.34 -2.81 -2.14
CA VAL A 33 -14.54 -3.34 -3.26
C VAL A 33 -15.41 -4.14 -4.24
N ASN A 34 -16.37 -4.92 -3.73
CA ASN A 34 -17.25 -5.76 -4.54
C ASN A 34 -18.48 -5.01 -5.10
N SER A 35 -18.58 -3.70 -4.87
CA SER A 35 -19.70 -2.87 -5.37
C SER A 35 -19.43 -2.26 -6.75
N ASP A 36 -20.33 -1.39 -7.19
CA ASP A 36 -20.29 -0.71 -8.48
C ASP A 36 -19.45 0.59 -8.48
N ILE A 37 -18.73 0.89 -7.40
CA ILE A 37 -17.82 2.05 -7.34
C ILE A 37 -16.69 1.95 -8.37
N SER A 38 -16.06 3.10 -8.66
CA SER A 38 -14.97 3.19 -9.64
C SER A 38 -13.78 2.32 -9.27
N ASP A 39 -13.00 1.87 -10.26
CA ASP A 39 -11.79 1.07 -9.99
C ASP A 39 -10.77 1.83 -9.13
N VAL A 40 -10.68 3.16 -9.28
CA VAL A 40 -9.85 4.01 -8.42
C VAL A 40 -10.31 3.96 -6.96
N ASP A 41 -11.62 4.00 -6.72
CA ASP A 41 -12.17 3.86 -5.37
C ASP A 41 -12.03 2.43 -4.84
N LYS A 42 -12.18 1.40 -5.70
CA LYS A 42 -11.90 0.01 -5.33
C LYS A 42 -10.44 -0.17 -4.91
N SER A 43 -9.49 0.45 -5.60
CA SER A 43 -8.08 0.43 -5.19
C SER A 43 -7.90 0.97 -3.78
N ARG A 44 -8.48 2.15 -3.49
CA ARG A 44 -8.43 2.75 -2.15
C ARG A 44 -9.08 1.87 -1.09
N MET A 45 -10.18 1.19 -1.42
CA MET A 45 -10.80 0.24 -0.49
C MET A 45 -9.94 -0.99 -0.28
N CYS A 46 -9.23 -1.49 -1.31
CA CYS A 46 -8.21 -2.52 -1.13
C CYS A 46 -7.09 -2.05 -0.20
N ILE A 47 -6.64 -0.80 -0.33
CA ILE A 47 -5.67 -0.17 0.59
C ILE A 47 -6.20 -0.19 2.03
N ASN A 48 -7.44 0.25 2.25
CA ASN A 48 -8.02 0.19 3.60
C ASN A 48 -8.09 -1.25 4.15
N VAL A 49 -8.36 -2.25 3.30
CA VAL A 49 -8.37 -3.65 3.71
C VAL A 49 -6.98 -4.15 4.09
N ASP A 50 -5.93 -3.82 3.33
CA ASP A 50 -4.57 -4.22 3.71
C ASP A 50 -4.15 -3.58 5.02
N VAL A 51 -4.38 -2.28 5.24
CA VAL A 51 -4.09 -1.60 6.52
C VAL A 51 -4.76 -2.31 7.71
N VAL A 52 -5.99 -2.81 7.54
CA VAL A 52 -6.64 -3.62 8.58
C VAL A 52 -5.88 -4.92 8.83
N TYR A 53 -5.49 -5.65 7.77
CA TYR A 53 -4.68 -6.85 7.90
C TYR A 53 -3.27 -6.60 8.46
N GLU A 54 -2.65 -5.46 8.17
CA GLU A 54 -1.39 -5.04 8.77
C GLU A 54 -1.52 -4.89 10.29
N LYS A 55 -2.60 -4.24 10.76
CA LYS A 55 -2.90 -4.15 12.20
C LYS A 55 -3.16 -5.50 12.84
N MET A 56 -3.74 -6.43 12.09
CA MET A 56 -3.92 -7.83 12.52
C MET A 56 -2.65 -8.69 12.36
N THR A 57 -1.52 -8.08 11.96
CA THR A 57 -0.23 -8.74 11.68
C THR A 57 -0.31 -9.89 10.66
N ASN A 58 -1.34 -9.87 9.79
CA ASN A 58 -1.54 -10.85 8.73
C ASN A 58 -0.88 -10.41 7.43
N VAL A 59 0.44 -10.59 7.37
CA VAL A 59 1.29 -10.18 6.24
C VAL A 59 0.84 -10.78 4.91
N GLN A 60 0.40 -12.04 4.93
CA GLN A 60 -0.02 -12.72 3.69
C GLN A 60 -1.25 -12.05 3.07
N GLN A 61 -2.25 -11.73 3.88
CA GLN A 61 -3.46 -11.07 3.40
C GLN A 61 -3.18 -9.62 2.98
N ALA A 62 -2.41 -8.87 3.77
CA ALA A 62 -2.02 -7.50 3.40
C ALA A 62 -1.37 -7.43 2.01
N LEU A 63 -0.41 -8.31 1.72
CA LEU A 63 0.24 -8.36 0.39
C LEU A 63 -0.71 -8.74 -0.75
N GLN A 64 -1.68 -9.62 -0.50
CA GLN A 64 -2.69 -9.99 -1.50
C GLN A 64 -3.60 -8.80 -1.84
N TRP A 65 -3.99 -8.03 -0.83
CA TRP A 65 -4.85 -6.86 -1.02
C TRP A 65 -4.13 -5.69 -1.68
N TYR A 66 -2.86 -5.44 -1.34
CA TYR A 66 -2.02 -4.52 -2.11
C TYR A 66 -1.91 -4.93 -3.58
N THR A 67 -1.68 -6.20 -3.86
CA THR A 67 -1.61 -6.70 -5.25
C THR A 67 -2.91 -6.43 -6.00
N ARG A 68 -4.05 -6.60 -5.34
CA ARG A 68 -5.37 -6.29 -5.91
C ARG A 68 -5.57 -4.80 -6.14
N ALA A 69 -5.14 -3.94 -5.21
CA ALA A 69 -5.19 -2.49 -5.35
C ALA A 69 -4.41 -2.03 -6.60
N VAL A 70 -3.19 -2.53 -6.77
CA VAL A 70 -2.33 -2.25 -7.94
C VAL A 70 -3.00 -2.67 -9.26
N GLN A 71 -3.75 -3.78 -9.28
CA GLN A 71 -4.48 -4.22 -10.46
C GLN A 71 -5.59 -3.24 -10.87
N PHE A 72 -6.28 -2.63 -9.90
CA PHE A 72 -7.29 -1.60 -10.18
C PHE A 72 -6.69 -0.28 -10.64
N GLU A 73 -5.51 0.10 -10.14
CA GLU A 73 -4.87 1.37 -10.52
C GLU A 73 -4.16 1.32 -11.88
N LYS A 74 -3.61 0.17 -12.25
CA LYS A 74 -2.77 0.01 -13.44
C LYS A 74 -3.42 0.53 -14.73
N PRO A 75 -4.71 0.24 -15.04
CA PRO A 75 -5.38 0.78 -16.23
C PRO A 75 -5.50 2.30 -16.23
N HIS A 76 -5.44 2.94 -15.06
CA HIS A 76 -5.59 4.38 -14.87
C HIS A 76 -4.25 5.11 -14.73
N CYS A 77 -3.13 4.42 -14.93
CA CYS A 77 -1.79 4.98 -14.77
C CYS A 77 -1.58 5.65 -13.40
N ARG A 78 -2.19 5.07 -12.36
CA ARG A 78 -2.00 5.46 -10.96
C ARG A 78 -1.02 4.49 -10.29
N PHE A 79 -0.32 5.00 -9.29
CA PHE A 79 0.82 4.31 -8.66
C PHE A 79 0.75 4.38 -7.12
N GLU A 80 -0.36 4.85 -6.56
CA GLU A 80 -0.54 5.05 -5.12
C GLU A 80 -0.43 3.70 -4.38
N ALA A 81 -1.17 2.68 -4.81
CA ALA A 81 -1.10 1.34 -4.24
C ALA A 81 0.31 0.72 -4.32
N GLN A 82 1.07 0.98 -5.40
CA GLN A 82 2.43 0.49 -5.53
C GLN A 82 3.38 1.18 -4.55
N GLU A 83 3.21 2.48 -4.32
CA GLU A 83 4.00 3.20 -3.31
C GLU A 83 3.70 2.72 -1.89
N TYR A 84 2.43 2.53 -1.53
CA TYR A 84 2.06 1.98 -0.23
C TYR A 84 2.64 0.57 -0.03
N LEU A 85 2.53 -0.30 -1.02
CA LEU A 85 3.16 -1.63 -1.00
C LEU A 85 4.67 -1.54 -0.80
N ALA A 86 5.35 -0.59 -1.46
CA ALA A 86 6.79 -0.41 -1.30
C ALA A 86 7.16 0.06 0.11
N VAL A 87 6.37 0.95 0.71
CA VAL A 87 6.54 1.34 2.13
C VAL A 87 6.36 0.14 3.04
N TYR A 88 5.27 -0.60 2.88
CA TYR A 88 4.97 -1.77 3.71
C TYR A 88 6.06 -2.86 3.60
N LEU A 89 6.56 -3.13 2.39
CA LEU A 89 7.67 -4.07 2.18
C LEU A 89 8.94 -3.66 2.94
N LYS A 90 9.21 -2.37 3.08
CA LYS A 90 10.32 -1.88 3.91
C LYS A 90 10.06 -2.21 5.39
N GLU A 91 8.85 -1.99 5.87
CA GLU A 91 8.45 -2.21 7.27
C GLU A 91 8.54 -3.68 7.68
N ILE A 92 8.20 -4.62 6.79
CA ILE A 92 8.32 -6.07 7.04
C ILE A 92 9.72 -6.63 6.74
N GLU A 93 10.76 -5.80 6.83
CA GLU A 93 12.16 -6.15 6.60
C GLU A 93 12.46 -6.75 5.21
N ARG A 94 11.71 -6.32 4.18
CA ARG A 94 11.96 -6.66 2.77
C ARG A 94 12.35 -5.44 1.93
N PRO A 95 13.40 -4.67 2.32
CA PRO A 95 13.80 -3.45 1.63
C PRO A 95 14.25 -3.67 0.18
N ARG A 96 14.73 -4.86 -0.18
CA ARG A 96 15.08 -5.19 -1.58
C ARG A 96 13.86 -5.27 -2.48
N ASP A 97 12.74 -5.78 -1.97
CA ASP A 97 11.51 -5.85 -2.76
C ASP A 97 10.86 -4.46 -2.86
N SER A 98 10.92 -3.67 -1.79
CA SER A 98 10.57 -2.25 -1.79
C SER A 98 11.35 -1.47 -2.87
N LEU A 99 12.68 -1.64 -2.91
CA LEU A 99 13.55 -0.99 -3.89
C LEU A 99 13.14 -1.32 -5.34
N ARG A 100 12.88 -2.61 -5.63
CA ARG A 100 12.45 -3.06 -6.96
C ARG A 100 11.15 -2.39 -7.41
N ILE A 101 10.20 -2.17 -6.50
CA ILE A 101 8.96 -1.47 -6.84
C ILE A 101 9.27 -0.03 -7.24
N TYR A 102 10.05 0.69 -6.44
CA TYR A 102 10.40 2.07 -6.76
C TYR A 102 11.18 2.20 -8.07
N GLU A 103 12.11 1.30 -8.34
CA GLU A 103 12.83 1.23 -9.62
C GLU A 103 11.87 1.00 -10.80
N SER A 104 10.90 0.08 -10.63
CA SER A 104 9.89 -0.19 -11.66
C SER A 104 8.97 1.00 -11.92
N LEU A 105 8.61 1.74 -10.86
CA LEU A 105 7.79 2.95 -10.96
C LEU A 105 8.54 4.08 -11.65
N LEU A 106 9.82 4.26 -11.32
CA LEU A 106 10.67 5.30 -11.95
C LEU A 106 10.82 5.10 -13.46
N ALA A 107 10.78 3.84 -13.92
CA ALA A 107 10.81 3.50 -15.34
C ALA A 107 9.47 3.75 -16.07
N SER A 108 8.38 4.06 -15.35
CA SER A 108 7.07 4.28 -15.94
C SER A 108 7.02 5.60 -16.73
N PRO A 109 6.52 5.58 -17.99
CA PRO A 109 6.43 6.80 -18.81
C PRO A 109 5.34 7.76 -18.33
N HIS A 110 4.37 7.29 -17.54
CA HIS A 110 3.24 8.08 -17.06
C HIS A 110 3.52 8.81 -15.74
N LEU A 111 4.70 8.61 -15.15
CA LEU A 111 5.11 9.27 -13.92
C LEU A 111 5.54 10.72 -14.20
N ILE A 112 5.02 11.68 -13.43
CA ILE A 112 5.39 13.09 -13.57
C ILE A 112 6.77 13.36 -12.96
N GLU A 113 7.42 14.45 -13.38
CA GLU A 113 8.79 14.77 -12.93
C GLU A 113 8.91 14.98 -11.42
N GLU A 114 7.90 15.58 -10.79
CA GLU A 114 7.85 15.73 -9.33
C GLU A 114 7.91 14.38 -8.61
N ASP A 115 7.10 13.42 -9.07
CA ASP A 115 7.10 12.06 -8.53
C ASP A 115 8.44 11.36 -8.77
N LYS A 116 9.05 11.53 -9.95
CA LYS A 116 10.39 10.96 -10.22
C LYS A 116 11.44 11.45 -9.23
N VAL A 117 11.41 12.73 -8.86
CA VAL A 117 12.33 13.29 -7.85
C VAL A 117 12.12 12.60 -6.50
N ARG A 118 10.87 12.49 -6.04
CA ARG A 118 10.53 11.80 -4.80
C ARG A 118 10.95 10.33 -4.81
N LEU A 119 10.71 9.62 -5.91
CA LEU A 119 11.10 8.21 -6.02
C LEU A 119 12.63 8.01 -6.04
N ARG A 120 13.38 8.89 -6.72
CA ARG A 120 14.86 8.85 -6.70
C ARG A 120 15.40 9.01 -5.28
N GLN A 121 14.86 9.93 -4.49
CA GLN A 121 15.24 10.10 -3.09
C GLN A 121 15.00 8.81 -2.27
N LYS A 122 13.82 8.20 -2.42
CA LYS A 122 13.49 6.93 -1.76
C LYS A 122 14.44 5.79 -2.16
N ILE A 123 14.78 5.69 -3.46
CA ILE A 123 15.73 4.70 -4.00
C ILE A 123 17.13 4.91 -3.39
N ASP A 124 17.61 6.16 -3.36
CA ASP A 124 18.92 6.50 -2.80
C ASP A 124 19.01 6.15 -1.30
N GLU A 125 17.96 6.45 -0.54
CA GLU A 125 17.85 6.11 0.89
C GLU A 125 17.91 4.61 1.12
N LEU A 126 17.08 3.84 0.41
CA LEU A 126 17.06 2.37 0.50
C LEU A 126 18.39 1.76 0.07
N THR A 127 19.00 2.28 -0.99
CA THR A 127 20.30 1.79 -1.48
C THR A 127 21.40 2.02 -0.45
N LYS A 128 21.43 3.20 0.19
CA LYS A 128 22.37 3.49 1.29
C LYS A 128 22.14 2.55 2.47
N GLU A 129 20.89 2.32 2.85
CA GLU A 129 20.51 1.42 3.95
C GLU A 129 20.98 -0.01 3.70
N LEU A 130 20.75 -0.54 2.49
CA LEU A 130 21.17 -1.88 2.07
C LEU A 130 22.69 -2.06 2.00
N ASN A 131 23.43 -0.99 1.72
CA ASN A 131 24.90 -1.00 1.59
C ASN A 131 25.63 -0.66 2.89
N LYS A 132 24.94 -0.43 4.01
CA LYS A 132 25.59 -0.19 5.30
C LYS A 132 26.40 -1.44 5.70
N PRO A 133 27.71 -1.31 5.99
CA PRO A 133 28.52 -2.44 6.43
C PRO A 133 27.99 -2.96 7.77
N VAL A 134 27.69 -4.26 7.83
CA VAL A 134 27.36 -4.95 9.08
C VAL A 134 28.65 -5.13 9.87
N TYR A 135 28.99 -4.17 10.72
CA TYR A 135 30.09 -4.33 11.66
C TYR A 135 29.71 -5.38 12.71
N ARG A 136 30.06 -6.65 12.48
CA ARG A 136 30.10 -7.65 13.57
C ARG A 136 31.19 -7.20 14.53
N ARG A 137 30.83 -6.90 15.78
CA ARG A 137 31.82 -6.78 16.85
C ARG A 137 32.60 -8.10 16.92
N PRO A 138 33.94 -8.08 16.88
CA PRO A 138 34.73 -9.25 17.24
C PRO A 138 34.29 -9.69 18.64
N GLY A 139 33.91 -10.96 18.78
CA GLY A 139 33.41 -11.50 20.04
C GLY A 139 34.38 -11.22 21.19
N THR A 140 33.83 -10.78 22.31
CA THR A 140 34.45 -10.80 23.64
C THR A 140 34.51 -12.21 24.18
#